data_AF-A0A7Y8X3M3-F1
#
_entry.id   AF-A0A7Y8X3M3-F1
#
_cell.length_a   1.000
_cell.length_b   1.000
_cell.length_c   1.000
_cell.angle_alpha   90.00
_cell.angle_beta   90.00
_cell.angle_gamma   90.00
#
_symmetry.space_group_name_H-M   'P 1'
#
loop_
_entity.id
_entity.type
_entity.pdbx_description
1 polymer ?
#
loop_
_entity_poly.entity_id
_entity_poly.type
_entity_poly.pdbx_seq_one_letter_code
_entity_poly.pdbx_strand_id
1 'polypeptide(L)'
;MERLRAAATTEPGRLRIIGAVLAALVLLFGVVTVWEVSDRVAAAEDVVGRSQPLSADAASIYRSLADADTASSSGFLAGADEPREVRKRYEEDIAGASRLLVSAAANTAADEDSRKQIALLGEQLPRYTGLMEQARATNKQGLPLGGAYLRHANEQMSTQLLPAAQRLYEAETGRLHRDHDSARALPLASLGTGLLALAALVWAQRRTYRHTNRVFNHGLVAATAASLAVLLWLAVGHGLARSALAEARTDGQESLKVLNDARIAALQARANENLTLIARGAVLAEDKKSDKYDVDFAADMKDLDAGLAKAGRLADDAPGREPVARAADAVRQWKQRHAAARETDLRGDYEDALPQVIGDKDHKDSSGASFDRVDASLEQALAHEQQEFTLAARDGLGALGGLTTGSAALAVVGAGAALLGIGRRLSEYR
;
A
#
# COMPACT_ATOMS: atom_id res chain seq x y z
N MET A 1 0.48 -50.29 29.67
CA MET A 1 0.21 -49.22 30.66
C MET A 1 0.88 -49.49 32.02
N GLU A 2 0.73 -50.67 32.63
CA GLU A 2 1.32 -50.95 33.97
C GLU A 2 2.86 -50.97 34.01
N ARG A 3 3.53 -51.49 32.97
CA ARG A 3 5.01 -51.44 32.87
C ARG A 3 5.58 -50.01 32.76
N LEU A 4 4.84 -49.08 32.15
CA LEU A 4 5.21 -47.66 32.09
C LEU A 4 5.06 -46.98 33.47
N ARG A 5 4.02 -47.35 34.24
CA ARG A 5 3.82 -46.87 35.63
C ARG A 5 4.86 -47.42 36.61
N ALA A 6 5.23 -48.69 36.51
CA ALA A 6 6.25 -49.32 37.36
C ALA A 6 7.68 -48.84 37.04
N ALA A 7 7.99 -48.54 35.77
CA ALA A 7 9.26 -47.91 35.41
C ALA A 7 9.36 -46.47 35.95
N ALA A 8 8.27 -45.71 35.98
CA ALA A 8 8.23 -44.31 36.42
C ALA A 8 8.56 -44.08 37.92
N THR A 9 8.55 -45.13 38.75
CA THR A 9 8.90 -45.03 40.18
C THR A 9 10.40 -45.23 40.45
N THR A 10 11.15 -45.80 39.50
CA THR A 10 12.61 -45.98 39.61
C THR A 10 13.38 -44.78 39.07
N GLU A 11 14.55 -44.47 39.65
CA GLU A 11 15.38 -43.32 39.22
C GLU A 11 15.73 -43.34 37.71
N PRO A 12 16.07 -44.49 37.10
CA PRO A 12 16.32 -44.59 35.66
C PRO A 12 15.08 -44.30 34.81
N GLY A 13 13.89 -44.74 35.23
CA GLY A 13 12.65 -44.45 34.51
C GLY A 13 12.23 -42.99 34.62
N ARG A 14 12.46 -42.34 35.77
CA ARG A 14 12.26 -40.89 35.95
C ARG A 14 13.16 -40.07 35.03
N LEU A 15 14.43 -40.44 34.88
CA LEU A 15 15.35 -39.76 33.97
C LEU A 15 14.92 -39.89 32.49
N ARG A 16 14.42 -41.06 32.07
CA ARG A 16 13.87 -41.25 30.71
C ARG A 16 12.67 -40.35 30.44
N ILE A 17 11.74 -40.25 31.40
CA ILE A 17 10.54 -39.40 31.26
C ILE A 17 10.96 -37.93 31.18
N ILE A 18 11.86 -37.47 32.05
CA ILE A 18 12.36 -36.08 32.02
C ILE A 18 13.00 -35.79 30.66
N GLY A 19 13.82 -36.70 30.14
CA GLY A 19 14.44 -36.50 28.82
C GLY A 19 13.48 -36.47 27.67
N ALA A 20 12.47 -37.34 27.68
CA ALA A 20 11.41 -37.33 26.69
C ALA A 20 10.60 -36.02 26.75
N VAL A 21 10.27 -35.52 27.95
CA VAL A 21 9.54 -34.27 28.14
C VAL A 21 10.36 -33.06 27.68
N LEU A 22 11.65 -32.99 28.03
CA LEU A 22 12.53 -31.90 27.58
C LEU A 22 12.68 -31.89 26.06
N ALA A 23 12.91 -33.06 25.45
CA ALA A 23 12.99 -33.17 23.99
C ALA A 23 11.66 -32.75 23.33
N ALA A 24 10.52 -33.17 23.88
CA ALA A 24 9.21 -32.78 23.39
C ALA A 24 8.96 -31.26 23.50
N LEU A 25 9.37 -30.62 24.60
CA LEU A 25 9.24 -29.17 24.77
C LEU A 25 10.13 -28.38 23.81
N VAL A 26 11.36 -28.83 23.57
CA VAL A 26 12.27 -28.20 22.59
C VAL A 26 11.73 -28.36 21.17
N LEU A 27 11.21 -29.54 20.82
CA LEU A 27 10.56 -29.76 19.52
C LEU A 27 9.30 -28.92 19.36
N LEU A 28 8.45 -28.84 20.40
CA LEU A 28 7.25 -28.01 20.39
C LEU A 28 7.61 -26.54 20.14
N PHE A 29 8.59 -26.01 20.88
CA PHE A 29 9.09 -24.65 20.67
C PHE A 29 9.59 -24.44 19.24
N GLY A 30 10.37 -25.38 18.69
CA GLY A 30 10.83 -25.34 17.30
C GLY A 30 9.68 -25.32 16.29
N VAL A 31 8.69 -26.21 16.43
CA VAL A 31 7.54 -26.30 15.52
C VAL A 31 6.67 -25.04 15.58
N VAL A 32 6.37 -24.53 16.78
CA VAL A 32 5.60 -23.29 16.94
C VAL A 32 6.35 -22.10 16.34
N THR A 33 7.66 -22.03 16.55
CA THR A 33 8.51 -20.99 15.96
C THR A 33 8.50 -21.03 14.44
N VAL A 34 8.70 -22.21 13.84
CA VAL A 34 8.67 -22.37 12.37
C VAL A 34 7.30 -21.98 11.80
N TRP A 35 6.20 -22.42 12.44
CA TRP A 35 4.85 -22.06 12.03
C TRP A 35 4.60 -20.54 12.09
N GLU A 36 4.89 -19.90 13.23
CA GLU A 36 4.70 -18.44 13.41
C GLU A 36 5.57 -17.60 12.47
N VAL A 37 6.81 -18.02 12.20
CA VAL A 37 7.69 -17.30 11.27
C VAL A 37 7.21 -17.51 9.83
N SER A 38 6.78 -18.72 9.45
CA SER A 38 6.35 -19.02 8.08
C SER A 38 5.08 -18.25 7.71
N ASP A 39 4.11 -18.16 8.62
CA ASP A 39 2.91 -17.35 8.46
C ASP A 39 3.23 -15.87 8.21
N ARG A 40 4.23 -15.34 8.93
CA ARG A 40 4.68 -13.95 8.77
C ARG A 40 5.46 -13.69 7.48
N VAL A 41 6.31 -14.64 7.06
CA VAL A 41 6.98 -14.56 5.77
C VAL A 41 5.95 -14.51 4.66
N ALA A 42 4.93 -15.38 4.70
CA ALA A 42 3.83 -15.36 3.73
C ALA A 42 3.05 -14.03 3.77
N ALA A 43 2.72 -13.51 4.95
CA ALA A 43 2.03 -12.23 5.09
C ALA A 43 2.85 -11.05 4.53
N ALA A 44 4.15 -11.03 4.79
CA ALA A 44 5.03 -9.99 4.27
C ALA A 44 5.29 -10.13 2.75
N GLU A 45 5.34 -11.36 2.22
CA GLU A 45 5.39 -11.64 0.79
C GLU A 45 4.11 -11.13 0.10
N ASP A 46 2.96 -11.30 0.74
CA ASP A 46 1.69 -10.78 0.26
C ASP A 46 1.66 -9.25 0.20
N VAL A 47 2.21 -8.57 1.22
CA VAL A 47 2.33 -7.11 1.23
C VAL A 47 3.11 -6.61 0.01
N VAL A 48 4.29 -7.20 -0.26
CA VAL A 48 5.19 -6.76 -1.33
C VAL A 48 4.76 -7.25 -2.71
N GLY A 49 4.33 -8.51 -2.81
CA GLY A 49 4.08 -9.18 -4.09
C GLY A 49 2.65 -9.01 -4.60
N ARG A 50 1.71 -8.57 -3.75
CA ARG A 50 0.29 -8.52 -4.11
C ARG A 50 -0.40 -7.26 -3.65
N SER A 51 -0.44 -6.98 -2.35
CA SER A 51 -1.32 -5.95 -1.79
C SER A 51 -0.85 -4.53 -2.09
N GLN A 52 0.47 -4.27 -2.08
CA GLN A 52 1.00 -2.97 -2.49
C GLN A 52 0.81 -2.75 -4.01
N PRO A 53 1.21 -3.67 -4.90
CA PRO A 53 1.00 -3.48 -6.34
C PRO A 53 -0.48 -3.25 -6.70
N LEU A 54 -1.41 -3.98 -6.06
CA LEU A 54 -2.84 -3.78 -6.27
C LEU A 54 -3.34 -2.39 -5.82
N SER A 55 -2.87 -1.89 -4.68
CA SER A 55 -3.19 -0.53 -4.23
C SER A 55 -2.63 0.54 -5.19
N ALA A 56 -1.40 0.36 -5.69
CA ALA A 56 -0.79 1.25 -6.67
C ALA A 56 -1.47 1.20 -8.04
N ASP A 57 -1.86 0.01 -8.50
CA ASP A 57 -2.63 -0.18 -9.73
C ASP A 57 -4.01 0.49 -9.60
N ALA A 58 -4.69 0.34 -8.45
CA ALA A 58 -5.97 0.99 -8.19
C ALA A 58 -5.88 2.53 -8.22
N ALA A 59 -4.85 3.11 -7.60
CA ALA A 59 -4.57 4.55 -7.71
C ALA A 59 -4.30 4.97 -9.17
N SER A 60 -3.57 4.15 -9.92
CA SER A 60 -3.26 4.39 -11.33
C SER A 60 -4.47 4.27 -12.25
N ILE A 61 -5.47 3.45 -11.92
CA ILE A 61 -6.76 3.40 -12.62
C ILE A 61 -7.48 4.73 -12.45
N TYR A 62 -7.62 5.21 -11.20
CA TYR A 62 -8.27 6.51 -10.93
C TYR A 62 -7.59 7.61 -11.74
N ARG A 63 -6.26 7.69 -11.63
CA ARG A 63 -5.44 8.68 -12.32
C ARG A 63 -5.68 8.64 -13.83
N SER A 64 -5.56 7.47 -14.45
CA SER A 64 -5.75 7.33 -15.89
C SER A 64 -7.15 7.77 -16.33
N LEU A 65 -8.18 7.47 -15.54
CA LEU A 65 -9.55 7.91 -15.85
C LEU A 65 -9.71 9.43 -15.74
N ALA A 66 -9.15 10.04 -14.70
CA ALA A 66 -9.25 11.48 -14.47
C ALA A 66 -8.39 12.31 -15.44
N ASP A 67 -7.19 11.81 -15.78
CA ASP A 67 -6.32 12.40 -16.81
C ASP A 67 -7.01 12.35 -18.19
N ALA A 68 -7.65 11.22 -18.53
CA ALA A 68 -8.44 11.10 -19.76
C ALA A 68 -9.58 12.14 -19.80
N ASP A 69 -10.30 12.33 -18.69
CA ASP A 69 -11.39 13.31 -18.60
C ASP A 69 -10.91 14.76 -18.71
N THR A 70 -9.75 15.05 -18.13
CA THR A 70 -9.08 16.34 -18.25
C THR A 70 -8.66 16.60 -19.69
N ALA A 71 -8.07 15.60 -20.35
CA ALA A 71 -7.63 15.69 -21.73
C ALA A 71 -8.83 15.86 -22.68
N SER A 72 -9.91 15.09 -22.51
CA SER A 72 -11.12 15.22 -23.33
C SER A 72 -11.78 16.59 -23.18
N SER A 73 -11.87 17.10 -21.96
CA SER A 73 -12.43 18.44 -21.67
C SER A 73 -11.58 19.55 -22.27
N SER A 74 -10.25 19.47 -22.13
CA SER A 74 -9.32 20.44 -22.73
C SER A 74 -9.37 20.40 -24.27
N GLY A 75 -9.44 19.19 -24.85
CA GLY A 75 -9.55 19.00 -26.29
C GLY A 75 -10.86 19.54 -26.85
N PHE A 76 -11.97 19.40 -26.11
CA PHE A 76 -13.24 19.99 -26.49
C PHE A 76 -13.21 21.53 -26.43
N LEU A 77 -12.61 22.08 -25.38
CA LEU A 77 -12.43 23.53 -25.20
C LEU A 77 -11.57 24.15 -26.31
N ALA A 78 -10.62 23.40 -26.87
CA ALA A 78 -9.82 23.83 -28.02
C ALA A 78 -10.61 23.89 -29.36
N GLY A 79 -11.84 23.39 -29.41
CA GLY A 79 -12.72 23.47 -30.57
C GLY A 79 -12.62 22.29 -31.54
N ALA A 80 -12.98 22.52 -32.81
CA ALA A 80 -13.10 21.45 -33.83
C ALA A 80 -11.74 20.83 -34.22
N ASP A 81 -10.67 21.61 -34.14
CA ASP A 81 -9.30 21.18 -34.42
C ASP A 81 -8.57 20.80 -33.12
N GLU A 82 -9.04 19.71 -32.51
CA GLU A 82 -8.41 19.16 -31.32
C GLU A 82 -6.91 18.86 -31.56
N PRO A 83 -6.00 19.36 -30.69
CA PRO A 83 -4.58 19.07 -30.80
C PRO A 83 -4.28 17.56 -30.73
N ARG A 84 -3.43 17.07 -31.63
CA ARG A 84 -3.08 15.63 -31.69
C ARG A 84 -2.52 15.08 -30.38
N GLU A 85 -1.74 15.88 -29.66
CA GLU A 85 -1.14 15.46 -28.39
C GLU A 85 -2.19 15.25 -27.29
N VAL A 86 -3.21 16.11 -27.23
CA VAL A 86 -4.33 15.97 -26.27
C VAL A 86 -5.11 14.68 -26.54
N ARG A 87 -5.40 14.42 -27.82
CA ARG A 87 -6.05 13.18 -28.24
C ARG A 87 -5.21 11.94 -27.90
N LYS A 88 -3.91 11.99 -28.17
CA LYS A 88 -2.99 10.88 -27.88
C LYS A 88 -2.95 10.57 -26.39
N ARG A 89 -2.85 11.60 -25.53
CA ARG A 89 -2.89 11.46 -24.06
C ARG A 89 -4.18 10.75 -23.62
N TYR A 90 -5.34 11.20 -24.09
CA TYR A 90 -6.62 10.54 -23.83
C TYR A 90 -6.62 9.05 -24.24
N GLU A 91 -6.15 8.73 -25.45
CA GLU A 91 -6.11 7.34 -25.94
C GLU A 91 -5.17 6.46 -25.10
N GLU A 92 -4.02 7.00 -24.70
CA GLU A 92 -3.05 6.31 -23.84
C GLU A 92 -3.61 6.05 -22.43
N ASP A 93 -4.30 7.02 -21.86
CA ASP A 93 -4.91 6.96 -20.53
C ASP A 93 -6.08 5.96 -20.48
N ILE A 94 -6.97 5.97 -21.48
CA ILE A 94 -8.06 4.98 -21.59
C ILE A 94 -7.51 3.56 -21.76
N ALA A 95 -6.47 3.40 -22.59
CA ALA A 95 -5.80 2.12 -22.76
C ALA A 95 -5.08 1.68 -21.47
N GLY A 96 -4.47 2.62 -20.74
CA GLY A 96 -3.85 2.41 -19.44
C GLY A 96 -4.85 1.91 -18.40
N ALA A 97 -5.96 2.64 -18.21
CA ALA A 97 -7.04 2.25 -17.33
C ALA A 97 -7.58 0.85 -17.66
N SER A 98 -7.79 0.56 -18.96
CA SER A 98 -8.27 -0.75 -19.41
C SER A 98 -7.31 -1.89 -19.07
N ARG A 99 -6.00 -1.71 -19.29
CA ARG A 99 -4.98 -2.71 -18.94
C ARG A 99 -4.92 -2.94 -17.43
N LEU A 100 -4.94 -1.87 -16.65
CA LEU A 100 -4.91 -1.94 -15.19
C LEU A 100 -6.17 -2.62 -14.63
N LEU A 101 -7.34 -2.36 -15.21
CA LEU A 101 -8.58 -3.05 -14.83
C LEU A 101 -8.51 -4.56 -15.09
N VAL A 102 -7.91 -4.99 -16.20
CA VAL A 102 -7.67 -6.42 -16.48
C VAL A 102 -6.69 -7.01 -15.47
N SER A 103 -5.59 -6.31 -15.17
CA SER A 103 -4.62 -6.72 -14.14
C SER A 103 -5.28 -6.86 -12.77
N ALA A 104 -6.07 -5.87 -12.35
CA ALA A 104 -6.80 -5.88 -11.10
C ALA A 104 -7.81 -7.04 -11.05
N ALA A 105 -8.57 -7.27 -12.13
CA ALA A 105 -9.51 -8.39 -12.21
C ALA A 105 -8.84 -9.76 -12.07
N ALA A 106 -7.63 -9.94 -12.64
CA ALA A 106 -6.88 -11.18 -12.57
C ALA A 106 -6.29 -11.46 -11.16
N ASN A 107 -6.01 -10.41 -10.40
CA ASN A 107 -5.30 -10.50 -9.11
C ASN A 107 -6.20 -10.25 -7.88
N THR A 108 -7.45 -9.84 -8.07
CA THR A 108 -8.43 -9.63 -6.98
C THR A 108 -9.04 -10.96 -6.54
N ALA A 109 -8.46 -11.61 -5.53
CA ALA A 109 -8.80 -13.00 -5.21
C ALA A 109 -9.90 -13.22 -4.14
N ALA A 110 -10.43 -12.20 -3.44
CA ALA A 110 -11.40 -12.47 -2.36
C ALA A 110 -12.35 -11.34 -1.96
N ASP A 111 -12.03 -10.08 -2.24
CA ASP A 111 -12.84 -8.96 -1.75
C ASP A 111 -14.07 -8.73 -2.63
N GLU A 112 -15.25 -8.64 -2.01
CA GLU A 112 -16.51 -8.43 -2.71
C GLU A 112 -16.63 -6.99 -3.24
N ASP A 113 -16.07 -6.01 -2.53
CA ASP A 113 -16.18 -4.61 -2.88
C ASP A 113 -15.25 -4.24 -4.02
N SER A 114 -13.98 -4.69 -4.00
CA SER A 114 -13.07 -4.51 -5.14
C SER A 114 -13.64 -5.12 -6.43
N ARG A 115 -14.21 -6.34 -6.36
CA ARG A 115 -14.83 -6.97 -7.53
C ARG A 115 -16.03 -6.18 -8.05
N LYS A 116 -16.89 -5.65 -7.16
CA LYS A 116 -18.01 -4.78 -7.56
C LYS A 116 -17.53 -3.54 -8.29
N GLN A 117 -16.49 -2.87 -7.78
CA GLN A 117 -15.97 -1.66 -8.42
C GLN A 117 -15.31 -1.97 -9.77
N ILE A 118 -14.51 -3.04 -9.86
CA ILE A 118 -13.89 -3.47 -11.13
C ILE A 118 -14.96 -3.80 -12.17
N ALA A 119 -16.03 -4.51 -11.79
CA ALA A 119 -17.13 -4.83 -12.69
C ALA A 119 -17.86 -3.56 -13.18
N LEU A 120 -18.15 -2.62 -12.27
CA LEU A 120 -18.76 -1.34 -12.61
C LEU A 120 -17.88 -0.53 -13.57
N LEU A 121 -16.58 -0.43 -13.29
CA LEU A 121 -15.61 0.25 -14.15
C LEU A 121 -15.54 -0.41 -15.54
N GLY A 122 -15.48 -1.74 -15.60
CA GLY A 122 -15.46 -2.51 -16.84
C GLY A 122 -16.73 -2.34 -17.69
N GLU A 123 -17.89 -2.13 -17.05
CA GLU A 123 -19.15 -1.88 -17.75
C GLU A 123 -19.27 -0.44 -18.24
N GLN A 124 -18.88 0.54 -17.41
CA GLN A 124 -19.11 1.95 -17.69
C GLN A 124 -18.03 2.55 -18.60
N LEU A 125 -16.78 2.08 -18.55
CA LEU A 125 -15.69 2.65 -19.34
C LEU A 125 -15.96 2.62 -20.86
N PRO A 126 -16.44 1.51 -21.46
CA PRO A 126 -16.81 1.50 -22.88
C PRO A 126 -17.98 2.43 -23.23
N ARG A 127 -18.92 2.66 -22.31
CA ARG A 127 -20.04 3.59 -22.53
C ARG A 127 -19.54 5.04 -22.56
N TYR A 128 -18.65 5.38 -21.63
CA TYR A 128 -18.00 6.68 -21.59
C TYR A 128 -17.23 6.96 -22.88
N THR A 129 -16.38 6.03 -23.33
CA THR A 129 -15.60 6.22 -24.55
C THR A 129 -16.51 6.35 -25.77
N GLY A 130 -17.61 5.59 -25.83
CA GLY A 130 -18.62 5.73 -26.88
C GLY A 130 -19.28 7.11 -26.94
N LEU A 131 -19.67 7.66 -25.79
CA LEU A 131 -20.18 9.04 -25.70
C LEU A 131 -19.12 10.06 -26.12
N MET A 132 -17.86 9.81 -25.77
CA MET A 132 -16.78 10.73 -26.11
C MET A 132 -16.47 10.82 -27.59
N GLU A 133 -16.45 9.69 -28.28
CA GLU A 133 -16.29 9.70 -29.73
C GLU A 133 -17.48 10.34 -30.45
N GLN A 134 -18.70 10.20 -29.93
CA GLN A 134 -19.88 10.90 -30.46
C GLN A 134 -19.77 12.42 -30.28
N ALA A 135 -19.35 12.88 -29.10
CA ALA A 135 -19.06 14.29 -28.82
C ALA A 135 -18.01 14.85 -29.78
N ARG A 136 -16.88 14.15 -29.98
CA ARG A 136 -15.81 14.59 -30.90
C ARG A 136 -16.30 14.65 -32.35
N ALA A 137 -17.01 13.61 -32.81
CA ALA A 137 -17.51 13.55 -34.17
C ALA A 137 -18.51 14.68 -34.48
N THR A 138 -19.38 15.00 -33.53
CA THR A 138 -20.36 16.10 -33.66
C THR A 138 -19.70 17.48 -33.50
N ASN A 139 -18.70 17.62 -32.61
CA ASN A 139 -17.93 18.85 -32.46
C ASN A 139 -17.19 19.22 -33.76
N LYS A 140 -16.60 18.22 -34.44
CA LYS A 140 -15.98 18.41 -35.77
C LYS A 140 -16.95 18.88 -36.85
N GLN A 141 -18.24 18.56 -36.71
CA GLN A 141 -19.29 19.01 -37.62
C GLN A 141 -19.88 20.37 -37.23
N GLY A 142 -19.42 20.97 -36.12
CA GLY A 142 -19.96 22.23 -35.59
C GLY A 142 -21.38 22.10 -35.03
N LEU A 143 -21.82 20.87 -34.71
CA LEU A 143 -23.18 20.63 -34.21
C LEU A 143 -23.25 20.89 -32.70
N PRO A 144 -24.21 21.69 -32.19
CA PRO A 144 -24.38 21.96 -30.77
C PRO A 144 -24.58 20.70 -29.89
N LEU A 145 -24.99 19.59 -30.51
CA LEU A 145 -25.20 18.31 -29.84
C LEU A 145 -23.91 17.74 -29.22
N GLY A 146 -22.73 18.10 -29.72
CA GLY A 146 -21.45 17.61 -29.17
C GLY A 146 -21.21 18.03 -27.73
N GLY A 147 -21.62 19.24 -27.35
CA GLY A 147 -21.54 19.69 -25.96
C GLY A 147 -22.48 18.93 -25.03
N ALA A 148 -23.61 18.43 -25.53
CA ALA A 148 -24.52 17.62 -24.73
C ALA A 148 -23.94 16.22 -24.45
N TYR A 149 -23.35 15.58 -25.47
CA TYR A 149 -22.67 14.29 -25.29
C TYR A 149 -21.45 14.39 -24.36
N LEU A 150 -20.65 15.45 -24.47
CA LEU A 150 -19.53 15.69 -23.55
C LEU A 150 -20.01 15.86 -22.12
N ARG A 151 -21.01 16.72 -21.87
CA ARG A 151 -21.53 16.90 -20.50
C ARG A 151 -22.04 15.59 -19.92
N HIS A 152 -22.71 14.77 -20.72
CA HIS A 152 -23.17 13.46 -20.25
C HIS A 152 -22.01 12.49 -19.98
N ALA A 153 -20.97 12.50 -20.82
CA ALA A 153 -19.76 11.71 -20.59
C ALA A 153 -19.03 12.14 -19.30
N ASN A 154 -18.83 13.45 -19.10
CA ASN A 154 -18.19 14.00 -17.89
C ASN A 154 -19.05 13.74 -16.64
N GLU A 155 -20.38 13.81 -16.75
CA GLU A 155 -21.29 13.42 -15.68
C GLU A 155 -21.12 11.93 -15.33
N GLN A 156 -21.04 11.05 -16.32
CA GLN A 156 -20.77 9.62 -16.09
C GLN A 156 -19.38 9.39 -15.46
N MET A 157 -18.37 10.13 -15.92
CA MET A 157 -17.02 10.05 -15.35
C MET A 157 -17.00 10.47 -13.87
N SER A 158 -17.54 11.66 -13.57
CA SER A 158 -17.53 12.26 -12.24
C SER A 158 -18.45 11.57 -11.23
N THR A 159 -19.59 11.03 -11.65
CA THR A 159 -20.58 10.44 -10.73
C THR A 159 -20.48 8.92 -10.60
N GLN A 160 -19.86 8.23 -11.57
CA GLN A 160 -19.78 6.76 -11.58
C GLN A 160 -18.35 6.25 -11.64
N LEU A 161 -17.57 6.59 -12.67
CA LEU A 161 -16.25 6.01 -12.89
C LEU A 161 -15.23 6.43 -11.83
N LEU A 162 -15.04 7.73 -11.60
CA LEU A 162 -14.09 8.22 -10.60
C LEU A 162 -14.45 7.78 -9.17
N PRO A 163 -15.73 7.86 -8.72
CA PRO A 163 -16.11 7.32 -7.41
C PRO A 163 -15.91 5.80 -7.29
N ALA A 164 -16.13 5.03 -8.35
CA ALA A 164 -15.87 3.59 -8.34
C ALA A 164 -14.37 3.29 -8.25
N ALA A 165 -13.54 4.00 -9.02
CA ALA A 165 -12.08 3.88 -8.96
C ALA A 165 -11.54 4.31 -7.59
N GLN A 166 -12.08 5.36 -6.97
CA GLN A 166 -11.72 5.78 -5.63
C GLN A 166 -12.09 4.72 -4.58
N ARG A 167 -13.30 4.15 -4.64
CA ARG A 167 -13.70 3.05 -3.75
C ARG A 167 -12.81 1.82 -3.92
N LEU A 168 -12.40 1.49 -5.15
CA LEU A 168 -11.44 0.42 -5.42
C LEU A 168 -10.09 0.72 -4.76
N TYR A 169 -9.58 1.94 -4.92
CA TYR A 169 -8.35 2.39 -4.28
C TYR A 169 -8.42 2.33 -2.76
N GLU A 170 -9.52 2.79 -2.14
CA GLU A 170 -9.74 2.72 -0.70
C GLU A 170 -9.81 1.28 -0.19
N ALA A 171 -10.47 0.38 -0.93
CA ALA A 171 -10.57 -1.04 -0.58
C ALA A 171 -9.20 -1.74 -0.60
N GLU A 172 -8.42 -1.57 -1.68
CA GLU A 172 -7.09 -2.18 -1.80
C GLU A 172 -6.09 -1.56 -0.81
N THR A 173 -6.18 -0.26 -0.57
CA THR A 173 -5.37 0.41 0.46
C THR A 173 -5.72 -0.09 1.86
N GLY A 174 -7.01 -0.29 2.16
CA GLY A 174 -7.47 -0.86 3.42
C GLY A 174 -6.99 -2.31 3.61
N ARG A 175 -6.95 -3.09 2.52
CA ARG A 175 -6.39 -4.44 2.52
C ARG A 175 -4.89 -4.44 2.80
N LEU A 176 -4.13 -3.56 2.12
CA LEU A 176 -2.70 -3.39 2.39
C LEU A 176 -2.43 -3.10 3.87
N HIS A 177 -3.23 -2.24 4.52
CA HIS A 177 -3.11 -1.99 5.96
C HIS A 177 -3.33 -3.26 6.80
N ARG A 178 -4.35 -4.08 6.50
CA ARG A 178 -4.63 -5.32 7.24
C ARG A 178 -3.54 -6.37 7.08
N ASP A 179 -3.03 -6.54 5.87
CA ASP A 179 -1.96 -7.50 5.58
C ASP A 179 -0.67 -7.07 6.30
N HIS A 180 -0.38 -5.77 6.32
CA HIS A 180 0.77 -5.20 7.05
C HIS A 180 0.63 -5.34 8.58
N ASP A 181 -0.55 -5.11 9.13
CA ASP A 181 -0.83 -5.31 10.56
C ASP A 181 -0.65 -6.77 10.96
N SER A 182 -1.08 -7.70 10.12
CA SER A 182 -0.90 -9.14 10.32
C SER A 182 0.58 -9.54 10.29
N ALA A 183 1.37 -8.99 9.35
CA ALA A 183 2.81 -9.24 9.26
C ALA A 183 3.59 -8.75 10.51
N ARG A 184 3.10 -7.73 11.23
CA ARG A 184 3.75 -7.15 12.42
C ARG A 184 3.43 -7.82 13.75
N ALA A 185 2.47 -8.74 13.80
CA ALA A 185 2.00 -9.33 15.05
C ALA A 185 3.15 -9.96 15.86
N LEU A 186 3.13 -9.85 17.19
CA LEU A 186 4.16 -10.44 18.05
C LEU A 186 4.03 -11.97 18.11
N PRO A 187 5.14 -12.73 18.10
CA PRO A 187 5.13 -14.19 18.08
C PRO A 187 4.98 -14.71 19.52
N LEU A 188 3.82 -14.44 20.13
CA LEU A 188 3.57 -14.71 21.55
C LEU A 188 3.61 -16.21 21.86
N ALA A 189 3.24 -17.08 20.90
CA ALA A 189 3.22 -18.51 21.12
C ALA A 189 4.64 -19.10 21.15
N SER A 190 5.53 -18.69 20.24
CA SER A 190 6.94 -19.10 20.25
C SER A 190 7.69 -18.53 21.45
N LEU A 191 7.46 -17.27 21.81
CA LEU A 191 8.04 -16.68 23.03
C LEU A 191 7.60 -17.46 24.28
N GLY A 192 6.31 -17.76 24.40
CA GLY A 192 5.78 -18.54 25.52
C GLY A 192 6.35 -19.95 25.59
N THR A 193 6.33 -20.68 24.47
CA THR A 193 6.86 -22.06 24.42
C THR A 193 8.37 -22.13 24.62
N GLY A 194 9.13 -21.14 24.12
CA GLY A 194 10.57 -21.06 24.33
C GLY A 194 10.95 -20.76 25.77
N LEU A 195 10.26 -19.81 26.43
CA LEU A 195 10.45 -19.55 27.86
C LEU A 195 10.12 -20.76 28.72
N LEU A 196 9.05 -21.50 28.39
CA LEU A 196 8.70 -22.76 29.05
C LEU A 196 9.77 -23.83 28.86
N ALA A 197 10.30 -23.99 27.64
CA ALA A 197 11.38 -24.94 27.35
C ALA A 197 12.67 -24.60 28.13
N LEU A 198 13.06 -23.32 28.18
CA LEU A 198 14.20 -22.86 28.99
C LEU A 198 13.98 -23.10 30.48
N ALA A 199 12.80 -22.76 31.00
CA ALA A 199 12.48 -22.99 32.41
C ALA A 199 12.57 -24.48 32.78
N ALA A 200 12.09 -25.37 31.90
CA ALA A 200 12.19 -26.82 32.09
C ALA A 200 13.65 -27.32 32.04
N LEU A 201 14.47 -26.81 31.11
CA LEU A 201 15.90 -27.15 31.00
C LEU A 201 16.68 -26.70 32.25
N VAL A 202 16.48 -25.47 32.71
CA VAL A 202 17.10 -24.92 33.92
C VAL A 202 16.66 -25.69 35.17
N TRP A 203 15.37 -26.03 35.26
CA TRP A 203 14.85 -26.87 36.35
C TRP A 203 15.53 -28.25 36.36
N ALA A 204 15.67 -28.89 35.20
CA ALA A 204 16.31 -30.20 35.07
C ALA A 204 17.79 -30.14 35.46
N GLN A 205 18.52 -29.09 35.05
CA GLN A 205 19.90 -28.85 35.46
C GLN A 205 20.01 -28.62 36.97
N ARG A 206 19.14 -27.79 37.57
CA ARG A 206 19.14 -27.50 39.01
C ARG A 206 18.81 -28.74 39.85
N ARG A 207 17.84 -29.55 39.40
CA ARG A 207 17.51 -30.85 40.03
C ARG A 207 18.72 -31.77 40.01
N THR A 208 19.36 -31.86 38.85
CA THR A 208 20.54 -32.71 38.64
C THR A 208 21.70 -32.29 39.55
N TYR A 209 21.97 -30.99 39.63
CA TYR A 209 22.98 -30.41 40.52
C TYR A 209 22.70 -30.76 41.99
N ARG A 210 21.46 -30.55 42.47
CA ARG A 210 21.09 -30.83 43.86
C ARG A 210 21.13 -32.31 44.24
N HIS A 211 20.84 -33.22 43.30
CA HIS A 211 20.82 -34.66 43.59
C HIS A 211 22.18 -35.34 43.42
N THR A 212 23.07 -34.81 42.56
CA THR A 212 24.34 -35.49 42.20
C THR A 212 25.60 -34.66 42.46
N ASN A 213 25.52 -33.43 42.97
CA ASN A 213 26.65 -32.52 43.24
C ASN A 213 27.63 -32.28 42.06
N ARG A 214 27.31 -32.73 40.84
CA ARG A 214 28.08 -32.49 39.61
C ARG A 214 27.51 -31.29 38.85
N VAL A 215 28.41 -30.43 38.39
CA VAL A 215 28.07 -29.06 37.99
C VAL A 215 27.45 -28.94 36.59
N PHE A 216 27.86 -29.74 35.59
CA PHE A 216 27.35 -29.60 34.21
C PHE A 216 27.10 -30.93 33.48
N ASN A 217 25.90 -31.09 32.91
CA ASN A 217 25.61 -32.09 31.90
C ASN A 217 25.75 -31.43 30.52
N HIS A 218 26.79 -31.78 29.77
CA HIS A 218 27.11 -31.18 28.47
C HIS A 218 25.94 -31.22 27.48
N GLY A 219 25.10 -32.26 27.48
CA GLY A 219 23.94 -32.35 26.58
C GLY A 219 22.81 -31.39 26.96
N LEU A 220 22.54 -31.20 28.26
CA LEU A 220 21.58 -30.21 28.73
C LEU A 220 22.08 -28.78 28.51
N VAL A 221 23.39 -28.54 28.67
CA VAL A 221 24.01 -27.24 28.36
C VAL A 221 23.88 -26.95 26.87
N ALA A 222 24.20 -27.91 25.99
CA ALA A 222 24.04 -27.76 24.55
C ALA A 222 22.58 -27.50 24.14
N ALA A 223 21.61 -28.21 24.74
CA ALA A 223 20.19 -27.97 24.50
C ALA A 223 19.75 -26.57 24.98
N THR A 224 20.26 -26.11 26.13
CA THR A 224 19.96 -24.76 26.65
C THR A 224 20.57 -23.68 25.76
N ALA A 225 21.81 -23.87 25.31
CA ALA A 225 22.48 -22.96 24.39
C ALA A 225 21.76 -22.88 23.04
N ALA A 226 21.31 -24.01 22.49
CA ALA A 226 20.52 -24.04 21.26
C ALA A 226 19.18 -23.30 21.42
N SER A 227 18.43 -23.58 22.50
CA SER A 227 17.16 -22.88 22.77
C SER A 227 17.35 -21.38 23.00
N LEU A 228 18.41 -20.97 23.70
CA LEU A 228 18.77 -19.55 23.88
C LEU A 228 19.13 -18.90 22.54
N ALA A 229 19.91 -19.58 21.70
CA ALA A 229 20.27 -19.08 20.38
C ALA A 229 19.02 -18.85 19.50
N VAL A 230 18.07 -19.79 19.48
CA VAL A 230 16.80 -19.62 18.75
C VAL A 230 15.99 -18.46 19.32
N LEU A 231 15.87 -18.34 20.65
CA LEU A 231 15.14 -17.23 21.27
C LEU A 231 15.79 -15.86 21.00
N LEU A 232 17.11 -15.77 21.06
CA LEU A 232 17.84 -14.56 20.73
C LEU A 232 17.69 -14.22 19.25
N TRP A 233 17.82 -15.20 18.36
CA TRP A 233 17.61 -15.00 16.92
C TRP A 233 16.19 -14.53 16.65
N LEU A 234 15.19 -15.16 17.26
CA LEU A 234 13.78 -14.76 17.15
C LEU A 234 13.58 -13.32 17.65
N ALA A 235 14.13 -12.95 18.80
CA ALA A 235 14.04 -11.59 19.33
C ALA A 235 14.69 -10.55 18.40
N VAL A 236 15.91 -10.82 17.90
CA VAL A 236 16.65 -9.91 17.02
C VAL A 236 16.00 -9.81 15.65
N GLY A 237 15.70 -10.94 14.99
CA GLY A 237 15.09 -10.95 13.67
C GLY A 237 13.69 -10.36 13.67
N HIS A 238 12.89 -10.61 14.73
CA HIS A 238 11.58 -9.97 14.89
C HIS A 238 11.70 -8.49 15.21
N GLY A 239 12.73 -8.08 15.96
CA GLY A 239 13.02 -6.67 16.22
C GLY A 239 13.35 -5.91 14.93
N LEU A 240 14.25 -6.45 14.11
CA LEU A 240 14.64 -5.88 12.81
C LEU A 240 13.48 -5.86 11.80
N ALA A 241 12.75 -6.97 11.68
CA ALA A 241 11.58 -7.02 10.82
C ALA A 241 10.51 -6.01 11.28
N ARG A 242 10.28 -5.89 12.58
CA ARG A 242 9.33 -4.92 13.12
C ARG A 242 9.76 -3.47 12.88
N SER A 243 11.04 -3.14 13.02
CA SER A 243 11.53 -1.78 12.73
C SER A 243 11.47 -1.45 11.24
N ALA A 244 11.91 -2.35 10.37
CA ALA A 244 11.83 -2.17 8.93
C ALA A 244 10.38 -2.05 8.45
N LEU A 245 9.47 -2.90 8.98
CA LEU A 245 8.05 -2.76 8.69
C LEU A 245 7.48 -1.48 9.30
N ALA A 246 7.95 -1.01 10.46
CA ALA A 246 7.55 0.25 11.11
C ALA A 246 7.76 1.44 10.18
N GLU A 247 9.02 1.60 9.75
CA GLU A 247 9.52 2.57 8.77
C GLU A 247 8.73 2.49 7.46
N ALA A 248 8.55 1.29 6.91
CA ALA A 248 7.76 1.07 5.69
C ALA A 248 6.30 1.58 5.80
N ARG A 249 5.71 1.71 7.01
CA ARG A 249 4.35 2.27 7.15
C ARG A 249 4.34 3.77 7.36
N THR A 250 5.12 4.26 8.33
CA THR A 250 5.09 5.68 8.69
C THR A 250 5.66 6.53 7.56
N ASP A 251 6.72 6.05 6.93
CA ASP A 251 7.45 6.82 5.94
C ASP A 251 6.94 6.42 4.54
N GLY A 252 6.85 5.13 4.22
CA GLY A 252 6.35 4.68 2.91
C GLY A 252 4.82 4.72 2.74
N GLN A 253 4.08 3.86 3.44
CA GLN A 253 2.64 3.63 3.18
C GLN A 253 1.77 4.87 3.45
N GLU A 254 2.02 5.59 4.55
CA GLU A 254 1.30 6.82 4.85
C GLU A 254 1.65 7.95 3.87
N SER A 255 2.92 8.09 3.46
CA SER A 255 3.32 9.06 2.43
C SER A 255 2.64 8.76 1.10
N LEU A 256 2.70 7.49 0.64
CA LEU A 256 2.00 7.03 -0.56
C LEU A 256 0.50 7.32 -0.52
N LYS A 257 -0.17 7.08 0.61
CA LYS A 257 -1.60 7.39 0.73
C LYS A 257 -1.85 8.88 0.58
N VAL A 258 -1.11 9.70 1.32
CA VAL A 258 -1.31 11.15 1.33
C VAL A 258 -0.98 11.78 -0.03
N LEU A 259 0.05 11.29 -0.71
CA LEU A 259 0.41 11.73 -2.06
C LEU A 259 -0.64 11.33 -3.10
N ASN A 260 -1.19 10.11 -3.01
CA ASN A 260 -2.28 9.68 -3.88
C ASN A 260 -3.56 10.49 -3.63
N ASP A 261 -3.93 10.71 -2.36
CA ASP A 261 -5.07 11.57 -2.00
C ASP A 261 -4.87 13.00 -2.55
N ALA A 262 -3.65 13.56 -2.44
CA ALA A 262 -3.31 14.86 -3.00
C ALA A 262 -3.42 14.86 -4.54
N ARG A 263 -2.93 13.82 -5.22
CA ARG A 263 -3.05 13.71 -6.68
C ARG A 263 -4.50 13.58 -7.13
N ILE A 264 -5.33 12.84 -6.39
CA ILE A 264 -6.78 12.76 -6.60
C ILE A 264 -7.41 14.15 -6.51
N ALA A 265 -7.12 14.91 -5.45
CA ALA A 265 -7.62 16.27 -5.28
C ALA A 265 -7.15 17.22 -6.40
N ALA A 266 -5.89 17.11 -6.85
CA ALA A 266 -5.39 17.88 -7.99
C ALA A 266 -6.15 17.56 -9.29
N LEU A 267 -6.43 16.28 -9.55
CA LEU A 267 -7.20 15.86 -10.72
C LEU A 267 -8.65 16.33 -10.67
N GLN A 268 -9.29 16.26 -9.50
CA GLN A 268 -10.66 16.78 -9.29
C GLN A 268 -10.71 18.30 -9.49
N ALA A 269 -9.75 19.04 -8.92
CA ALA A 269 -9.63 20.47 -9.14
C ALA A 269 -9.49 20.78 -10.64
N ARG A 270 -8.65 20.03 -11.37
CA ARG A 270 -8.47 20.27 -12.80
C ARG A 270 -9.73 19.99 -13.62
N ALA A 271 -10.46 18.93 -13.31
CA ALA A 271 -11.73 18.63 -13.93
C ALA A 271 -12.75 19.76 -13.69
N ASN A 272 -12.87 20.21 -12.43
CA ASN A 272 -13.76 21.30 -12.04
C ASN A 272 -13.39 22.63 -12.70
N GLU A 273 -12.11 22.98 -12.77
CA GLU A 273 -11.63 24.16 -13.49
C GLU A 273 -12.07 24.15 -14.96
N ASN A 274 -11.89 23.04 -15.67
CA ASN A 274 -12.33 22.93 -17.07
C ASN A 274 -13.86 23.06 -17.18
N LEU A 275 -14.60 22.49 -16.23
CA LEU A 275 -16.06 22.55 -16.22
C LEU A 275 -16.60 23.97 -15.95
N THR A 276 -15.86 24.85 -15.28
CA THR A 276 -16.25 26.28 -15.18
C THR A 276 -16.42 26.92 -16.58
N LEU A 277 -15.50 26.65 -17.51
CA LEU A 277 -15.53 27.18 -18.87
C LEU A 277 -16.50 26.43 -19.80
N ILE A 278 -16.71 25.12 -19.57
CA ILE A 278 -17.66 24.32 -20.37
C ILE A 278 -19.11 24.66 -19.99
N ALA A 279 -19.40 24.76 -18.69
CA ALA A 279 -20.74 25.01 -18.19
C ALA A 279 -21.09 26.51 -18.13
N ARG A 280 -20.09 27.40 -18.07
CA ARG A 280 -20.26 28.86 -18.10
C ARG A 280 -21.29 29.36 -17.08
N GLY A 281 -21.20 28.87 -15.84
CA GLY A 281 -22.13 29.22 -14.76
C GLY A 281 -23.54 28.63 -14.88
N ALA A 282 -23.82 27.75 -15.84
CA ALA A 282 -25.14 27.11 -15.98
C ALA A 282 -25.48 26.13 -14.86
N VAL A 283 -24.46 25.66 -14.11
CA VAL A 283 -24.63 24.75 -12.98
C VAL A 283 -24.30 25.50 -11.70
N LEU A 284 -25.32 25.73 -10.88
CA LEU A 284 -25.21 26.51 -9.65
C LEU A 284 -24.92 25.61 -8.46
N ALA A 285 -24.18 26.15 -7.49
CA ALA A 285 -23.97 25.53 -6.20
C ALA A 285 -25.27 25.52 -5.36
N GLU A 286 -25.21 24.95 -4.15
CA GLU A 286 -26.38 24.85 -3.27
C GLU A 286 -26.99 26.21 -2.91
N ASP A 287 -26.18 27.26 -2.87
CA ASP A 287 -26.61 28.64 -2.61
C ASP A 287 -27.42 29.27 -3.76
N LYS A 288 -27.52 28.56 -4.90
CA LYS A 288 -28.20 28.97 -6.14
C LYS A 288 -27.66 30.28 -6.72
N LYS A 289 -26.41 30.63 -6.42
CA LYS A 289 -25.78 31.88 -6.86
C LYS A 289 -24.37 31.66 -7.39
N SER A 290 -23.59 30.83 -6.71
CA SER A 290 -22.21 30.55 -7.07
C SER A 290 -22.14 29.50 -8.17
N ASP A 291 -21.11 29.57 -9.01
CA ASP A 291 -20.79 28.49 -9.95
C ASP A 291 -20.38 27.25 -9.15
N LYS A 292 -21.06 26.11 -9.39
CA LYS A 292 -20.79 24.87 -8.66
C LYS A 292 -19.34 24.42 -8.82
N TYR A 293 -18.81 24.49 -10.04
CA TYR A 293 -17.48 23.95 -10.33
C TYR A 293 -16.38 24.83 -9.76
N ASP A 294 -16.61 26.14 -9.65
CA ASP A 294 -15.71 27.08 -9.00
C ASP A 294 -15.62 26.83 -7.47
N VAL A 295 -16.77 26.53 -6.85
CA VAL A 295 -16.84 26.14 -5.43
C VAL A 295 -16.14 24.81 -5.19
N ASP A 296 -16.42 23.80 -6.02
CA ASP A 296 -15.81 22.47 -5.90
C ASP A 296 -14.29 22.54 -6.15
N PHE A 297 -13.83 23.33 -7.14
CA PHE A 297 -12.41 23.63 -7.35
C PHE A 297 -11.73 24.17 -6.09
N ALA A 298 -12.36 25.13 -5.41
CA ALA A 298 -11.81 25.72 -4.20
C ALA A 298 -11.73 24.70 -3.04
N ALA A 299 -12.69 23.78 -2.95
CA ALA A 299 -12.66 22.69 -1.98
C ALA A 299 -11.53 21.70 -2.27
N ASP A 300 -11.41 21.22 -3.51
CA ASP A 300 -10.35 20.30 -3.93
C ASP A 300 -8.96 20.92 -3.74
N MET A 301 -8.82 22.22 -4.01
CA MET A 301 -7.60 23.00 -3.79
C MET A 301 -7.18 23.10 -2.32
N LYS A 302 -8.15 23.05 -1.39
CA LYS A 302 -7.89 23.03 0.05
C LYS A 302 -7.41 21.65 0.48
N ASP A 303 -8.04 20.60 -0.04
CA ASP A 303 -7.67 19.22 0.26
C ASP A 303 -6.27 18.90 -0.30
N LEU A 304 -5.96 19.40 -1.51
CA LEU A 304 -4.63 19.34 -2.11
C LEU A 304 -3.56 20.03 -1.26
N ASP A 305 -3.80 21.26 -0.78
CA ASP A 305 -2.86 21.98 0.10
C ASP A 305 -2.63 21.20 1.40
N ALA A 306 -3.71 20.67 2.01
CA ALA A 306 -3.62 19.89 3.24
C ALA A 306 -2.84 18.59 3.03
N GLY A 307 -3.09 17.91 1.91
CA GLY A 307 -2.37 16.71 1.48
C GLY A 307 -0.88 16.98 1.28
N LEU A 308 -0.51 17.98 0.49
CA LEU A 308 0.88 18.37 0.25
C LEU A 308 1.61 18.79 1.53
N ALA A 309 0.94 19.54 2.42
CA ALA A 309 1.50 19.91 3.70
C ALA A 309 1.76 18.68 4.59
N LYS A 310 0.89 17.66 4.54
CA LYS A 310 1.09 16.40 5.26
C LYS A 310 2.19 15.55 4.62
N ALA A 311 2.21 15.43 3.29
CA ALA A 311 3.27 14.71 2.57
C ALA A 311 4.65 15.30 2.87
N GLY A 312 4.78 16.64 2.88
CA GLY A 312 6.05 17.30 3.20
C GLY A 312 6.54 17.09 4.63
N ARG A 313 5.66 16.66 5.56
CA ARG A 313 6.04 16.26 6.93
C ARG A 313 6.42 14.79 7.05
N LEU A 314 5.91 13.95 6.15
CA LEU A 314 6.19 12.51 6.11
C LEU A 314 7.46 12.20 5.33
N ALA A 315 7.74 12.96 4.27
CA ALA A 315 8.96 12.80 3.48
C ALA A 315 10.21 13.09 4.34
N ASP A 316 11.06 12.08 4.47
CA ASP A 316 12.20 12.02 5.38
C ASP A 316 13.53 12.42 4.72
N ASP A 317 13.60 12.35 3.40
CA ASP A 317 14.78 12.65 2.59
C ASP A 317 14.56 13.80 1.60
N ALA A 318 15.63 14.22 0.91
CA ALA A 318 15.53 15.30 -0.08
C ALA A 318 14.80 14.86 -1.37
N PRO A 319 15.07 13.67 -1.95
CA PRO A 319 14.34 13.16 -3.11
C PRO A 319 12.82 13.07 -2.94
N GLY A 320 12.30 12.80 -1.74
CA GLY A 320 10.86 12.84 -1.43
C GLY A 320 10.35 14.26 -1.14
N ARG A 321 11.11 15.09 -0.41
CA ARG A 321 10.66 16.46 -0.03
C ARG A 321 10.66 17.45 -1.19
N GLU A 322 11.63 17.38 -2.08
CA GLU A 322 11.78 18.37 -3.16
C GLU A 322 10.62 18.36 -4.16
N PRO A 323 10.14 17.20 -4.68
CA PRO A 323 8.99 17.18 -5.57
C PRO A 323 7.72 17.66 -4.86
N VAL A 324 7.52 17.33 -3.59
CA VAL A 324 6.35 17.84 -2.81
C VAL A 324 6.40 19.36 -2.68
N ALA A 325 7.57 19.94 -2.42
CA ALA A 325 7.74 21.40 -2.39
C ALA A 325 7.48 22.03 -3.77
N ARG A 326 8.00 21.43 -4.85
CA ARG A 326 7.71 21.89 -6.23
C ARG A 326 6.21 21.82 -6.56
N ALA A 327 5.52 20.76 -6.12
CA ALA A 327 4.08 20.64 -6.27
C ALA A 327 3.35 21.75 -5.52
N ALA A 328 3.70 22.01 -4.26
CA ALA A 328 3.10 23.09 -3.47
C ALA A 328 3.32 24.48 -4.10
N ASP A 329 4.48 24.72 -4.69
CA ASP A 329 4.78 25.97 -5.41
C ASP A 329 3.95 26.09 -6.70
N ALA A 330 3.80 25.00 -7.44
CA ALA A 330 2.96 24.95 -8.63
C ALA A 330 1.47 25.11 -8.30
N VAL A 331 0.99 24.58 -7.17
CA VAL A 331 -0.39 24.80 -6.68
C VAL A 331 -0.65 26.28 -6.39
N ARG A 332 0.30 26.98 -5.77
CA ARG A 332 0.16 28.43 -5.52
C ARG A 332 0.06 29.22 -6.83
N GLN A 333 0.87 28.88 -7.83
CA GLN A 333 0.79 29.49 -9.15
C GLN A 333 -0.53 29.15 -9.85
N TRP A 334 -1.00 27.90 -9.71
CA TRP A 334 -2.25 27.47 -10.28
C TRP A 334 -3.43 28.28 -9.72
N LYS A 335 -3.53 28.43 -8.40
CA LYS A 335 -4.59 29.25 -7.76
C LYS A 335 -4.60 30.68 -8.26
N GLN A 336 -3.42 31.30 -8.41
CA GLN A 336 -3.30 32.67 -8.91
C GLN A 336 -3.78 32.79 -10.36
N ARG A 337 -3.36 31.86 -11.23
CA ARG A 337 -3.72 31.84 -12.65
C ARG A 337 -5.19 31.52 -12.87
N HIS A 338 -5.73 30.58 -12.09
CA HIS A 338 -7.15 30.28 -12.07
C HIS A 338 -7.98 31.52 -11.71
N ALA A 339 -7.63 32.22 -10.62
CA ALA A 339 -8.34 33.43 -10.21
C ALA A 339 -8.33 34.53 -11.30
N ALA A 340 -7.19 34.73 -11.98
CA ALA A 340 -7.10 35.68 -13.10
C ALA A 340 -7.98 35.28 -14.30
N ALA A 341 -8.01 33.99 -14.63
CA ALA A 341 -8.86 33.45 -15.69
C ALA A 341 -10.34 33.60 -15.33
N ARG A 342 -10.74 33.33 -14.09
CA ARG A 342 -12.11 33.51 -13.60
C ARG A 342 -12.54 34.98 -13.62
N GLU A 343 -11.66 35.90 -13.22
CA GLU A 343 -11.95 37.34 -13.32
C GLU A 343 -12.22 37.77 -14.77
N THR A 344 -11.47 37.21 -15.72
CA THR A 344 -11.66 37.47 -17.15
C THR A 344 -12.99 36.88 -17.65
N ASP A 345 -13.28 35.62 -17.32
CA ASP A 345 -14.52 34.94 -17.71
C ASP A 345 -15.77 35.61 -17.13
N LEU A 346 -15.74 36.03 -15.86
CA LEU A 346 -16.85 36.71 -15.19
C LEU A 346 -17.14 38.11 -15.75
N ARG A 347 -16.20 38.73 -16.46
CA ARG A 347 -16.44 39.97 -17.22
C ARG A 347 -17.12 39.72 -18.58
N GLY A 348 -17.30 38.46 -18.97
CA GLY A 348 -17.87 38.04 -20.24
C GLY A 348 -16.82 37.80 -21.34
N ASP A 349 -15.53 37.92 -21.02
CA ASP A 349 -14.43 37.82 -21.98
C ASP A 349 -13.96 36.36 -22.13
N TYR A 350 -14.86 35.47 -22.57
CA TYR A 350 -14.58 34.03 -22.70
C TYR A 350 -13.36 33.72 -23.58
N GLU A 351 -13.22 34.41 -24.71
CA GLU A 351 -12.13 34.21 -25.67
C GLU A 351 -10.75 34.52 -25.06
N ASP A 352 -10.69 35.45 -24.11
CA ASP A 352 -9.45 35.81 -23.41
C ASP A 352 -9.21 34.93 -22.16
N ALA A 353 -10.26 34.41 -21.54
CA ALA A 353 -10.16 33.51 -20.39
C ALA A 353 -9.71 32.09 -20.80
N LEU A 354 -10.18 31.61 -21.96
CA LEU A 354 -9.90 30.28 -22.48
C LEU A 354 -8.38 29.97 -22.54
N PRO A 355 -7.53 30.76 -23.24
CA PRO A 355 -6.11 30.45 -23.34
C PRO A 355 -5.36 30.58 -22.00
N GLN A 356 -5.89 31.32 -21.03
CA GLN A 356 -5.33 31.37 -19.67
C GLN A 356 -5.51 30.04 -18.92
N VAL A 357 -6.52 29.23 -19.28
CA VAL A 357 -6.82 27.93 -18.64
C VAL A 357 -6.20 26.75 -19.38
N ILE A 358 -6.43 26.65 -20.70
CA ILE A 358 -5.96 25.51 -21.49
C ILE A 358 -4.54 25.70 -22.02
N GLY A 359 -4.07 26.95 -22.13
CA GLY A 359 -2.79 27.30 -22.74
C GLY A 359 -2.82 27.28 -24.27
N ASP A 360 -1.94 28.07 -24.86
CA ASP A 360 -1.67 28.09 -26.29
C ASP A 360 -0.19 28.46 -26.54
N LYS A 361 0.17 28.85 -27.77
CA LYS A 361 1.55 29.21 -28.12
C LYS A 361 2.07 30.42 -27.34
N ASP A 362 1.17 31.33 -26.96
CA ASP A 362 1.47 32.61 -26.32
C ASP A 362 1.22 32.55 -24.80
N HIS A 363 0.41 31.60 -24.33
CA HIS A 363 0.04 31.37 -22.93
C HIS A 363 0.65 30.07 -22.38
N LYS A 364 1.98 29.98 -22.43
CA LYS A 364 2.72 28.82 -21.90
C LYS A 364 2.65 28.69 -20.37
N ASP A 365 2.30 29.78 -19.70
CA ASP A 365 2.12 29.87 -18.26
C ASP A 365 0.62 29.87 -17.86
N SER A 366 -0.16 29.01 -18.50
CA SER A 366 -1.58 28.79 -18.17
C SER A 366 -1.77 28.13 -16.81
N SER A 367 -3.02 28.11 -16.33
CA SER A 367 -3.42 27.32 -15.18
C SER A 367 -3.20 25.82 -15.44
N GLY A 368 -3.51 25.34 -16.65
CA GLY A 368 -3.21 23.98 -17.11
C GLY A 368 -1.72 23.61 -17.04
N ALA A 369 -0.83 24.51 -17.47
CA ALA A 369 0.61 24.30 -17.34
C ALA A 369 1.09 24.26 -15.88
N SER A 370 0.32 24.82 -14.95
CA SER A 370 0.59 24.72 -13.50
C SER A 370 0.14 23.37 -12.97
N PHE A 371 -1.05 22.90 -13.39
CA PHE A 371 -1.53 21.55 -13.10
C PHE A 371 -0.55 20.48 -13.60
N ASP A 372 -0.06 20.56 -14.85
CA ASP A 372 0.91 19.59 -15.38
C ASP A 372 2.20 19.54 -14.52
N ARG A 373 2.61 20.67 -13.95
CA ARG A 373 3.75 20.74 -13.02
C ARG A 373 3.44 20.10 -11.67
N VAL A 374 2.23 20.28 -11.15
CA VAL A 374 1.75 19.61 -9.92
C VAL A 374 1.74 18.10 -10.14
N ASP A 375 1.11 17.65 -11.23
CA ASP A 375 0.97 16.23 -11.53
C ASP A 375 2.33 15.54 -11.71
N ALA A 376 3.23 16.14 -12.50
CA ALA A 376 4.59 15.61 -12.70
C ALA A 376 5.41 15.58 -11.39
N SER A 377 5.21 16.55 -10.50
CA SER A 377 5.92 16.60 -9.22
C SER A 377 5.38 15.56 -8.23
N LEU A 378 4.05 15.36 -8.20
CA LEU A 378 3.41 14.30 -7.42
C LEU A 378 3.79 12.92 -7.93
N GLU A 379 3.91 12.73 -9.24
CA GLU A 379 4.40 11.49 -9.83
C GLU A 379 5.82 11.15 -9.41
N GLN A 380 6.72 12.14 -9.42
CA GLN A 380 8.09 11.97 -8.94
C GLN A 380 8.13 11.59 -7.45
N ALA A 381 7.34 12.25 -6.61
CA ALA A 381 7.24 11.92 -5.19
C ALA A 381 6.70 10.48 -5.00
N LEU A 382 5.62 10.13 -5.68
CA LEU A 382 5.01 8.80 -5.61
C LEU A 382 5.99 7.70 -6.05
N ALA A 383 6.74 7.92 -7.14
CA ALA A 383 7.72 6.95 -7.62
C ALA A 383 8.85 6.71 -6.61
N HIS A 384 9.33 7.78 -5.96
CA HIS A 384 10.36 7.70 -4.92
C HIS A 384 9.86 6.94 -3.69
N GLU A 385 8.73 7.37 -3.13
CA GLU A 385 8.13 6.75 -1.94
C GLU A 385 7.74 5.28 -2.19
N GLN A 386 7.33 4.97 -3.42
CA GLN A 386 7.02 3.60 -3.81
C GLN A 386 8.27 2.72 -3.81
N GLN A 387 9.40 3.25 -4.27
CA GLN A 387 10.67 2.56 -4.27
C GLN A 387 11.17 2.31 -2.84
N GLU A 388 11.15 3.33 -1.98
CA GLU A 388 11.56 3.23 -0.57
C GLU A 388 10.69 2.22 0.18
N PHE A 389 9.37 2.26 -0.02
CA PHE A 389 8.47 1.24 0.53
C PHE A 389 8.87 -0.17 0.10
N THR A 390 9.10 -0.40 -1.19
CA THR A 390 9.44 -1.73 -1.72
C THR A 390 10.78 -2.21 -1.18
N LEU A 391 11.77 -1.33 -1.03
CA LEU A 391 13.08 -1.66 -0.45
C LEU A 391 12.94 -2.03 1.02
N ALA A 392 12.32 -1.17 1.84
CA ALA A 392 12.14 -1.41 3.27
C ALA A 392 11.34 -2.70 3.55
N ALA A 393 10.30 -2.96 2.76
CA ALA A 393 9.50 -4.18 2.90
C ALA A 393 10.27 -5.45 2.47
N ARG A 394 11.11 -5.38 1.43
CA ARG A 394 11.99 -6.49 1.01
C ARG A 394 13.10 -6.76 2.02
N ASP A 395 13.67 -5.72 2.62
CA ASP A 395 14.69 -5.87 3.66
C ASP A 395 14.10 -6.49 4.92
N GLY A 396 12.88 -6.08 5.30
CA GLY A 396 12.11 -6.72 6.37
C GLY A 396 11.85 -8.21 6.11
N LEU A 397 11.50 -8.57 4.87
CA LEU A 397 11.38 -9.97 4.43
C LEU A 397 12.70 -10.74 4.52
N GLY A 398 13.79 -10.14 4.03
CA GLY A 398 15.13 -10.72 4.07
C GLY A 398 15.59 -11.06 5.49
N ALA A 399 15.26 -10.21 6.47
CA ALA A 399 15.55 -10.44 7.88
C ALA A 399 14.85 -11.68 8.46
N LEU A 400 13.70 -12.07 7.90
CA LEU A 400 12.91 -13.24 8.32
C LEU A 400 13.31 -14.54 7.58
N GLY A 401 13.87 -14.45 6.38
CA GLY A 401 14.15 -15.62 5.53
C GLY A 401 15.06 -16.69 6.17
N GLY A 402 16.06 -16.27 6.96
CA GLY A 402 16.97 -17.20 7.64
C GLY A 402 16.39 -17.88 8.89
N LEU A 403 15.32 -17.31 9.48
CA LEU A 403 14.75 -17.76 10.75
C LEU A 403 14.05 -19.12 10.62
N THR A 404 13.34 -19.38 9.52
CA THR A 404 12.61 -20.64 9.32
C THR A 404 13.56 -21.84 9.27
N THR A 405 14.61 -21.77 8.45
CA THR A 405 15.57 -22.86 8.25
C THR A 405 16.51 -22.99 9.46
N GLY A 406 16.96 -21.87 10.03
CA GLY A 406 17.83 -21.84 11.22
C GLY A 406 17.14 -22.38 12.47
N SER A 407 15.89 -21.99 12.73
CA SER A 407 15.13 -22.47 13.90
C SER A 407 14.80 -23.95 13.82
N ALA A 408 14.44 -24.47 12.63
CA ALA A 408 14.20 -25.89 12.41
C ALA A 408 15.46 -26.74 12.70
N ALA A 409 16.61 -26.33 12.16
CA ALA A 409 17.88 -27.03 12.38
C ALA A 409 18.29 -27.03 13.87
N LEU A 410 18.20 -25.88 14.53
CA LEU A 410 18.55 -25.74 15.95
C LEU A 410 17.60 -26.50 16.88
N ALA A 411 16.32 -26.59 16.54
CA ALA A 411 15.35 -27.39 17.30
C ALA A 411 15.68 -28.89 17.26
N VAL A 412 16.03 -29.41 16.08
CA VAL A 412 16.45 -30.82 15.91
C VAL A 412 17.74 -31.11 16.67
N VAL A 413 18.74 -30.22 16.56
CA VAL A 413 20.02 -30.35 17.28
C VAL A 413 19.79 -30.28 18.80
N GLY A 414 18.97 -29.34 19.28
CA GLY A 414 18.64 -29.18 20.69
C GLY A 414 17.93 -30.40 21.28
N ALA A 415 16.96 -30.96 20.55
CA ALA A 415 16.27 -32.19 20.95
C ALA A 415 17.23 -33.39 21.01
N GLY A 416 18.10 -33.55 20.00
CA GLY A 416 19.13 -34.58 19.98
C GLY A 416 20.12 -34.46 21.15
N ALA A 417 20.58 -33.24 21.46
CA ALA A 417 21.48 -32.97 22.57
C ALA A 417 20.85 -33.30 23.94
N ALA A 418 19.56 -32.99 24.12
CA ALA A 418 18.82 -33.33 25.34
C ALA A 418 18.73 -34.86 25.54
N LEU A 419 18.40 -35.60 24.48
CA LEU A 419 18.32 -37.06 24.50
C LEU A 419 19.68 -37.72 24.77
N LEU A 420 20.75 -37.27 24.09
CA LEU A 420 22.11 -37.79 24.28
C LEU A 420 22.66 -37.48 25.68
N GLY A 421 22.39 -36.29 26.21
CA GLY A 421 22.82 -35.89 27.56
C GLY A 421 22.19 -36.73 28.67
N ILE A 422 20.96 -37.21 28.47
CA ILE A 422 20.25 -38.07 29.43
C ILE A 422 20.58 -39.54 29.18
N GLY A 423 20.76 -39.95 27.92
CA GLY A 423 21.21 -41.29 27.53
C GLY A 423 22.57 -41.65 28.10
N ARG A 424 23.55 -40.73 28.06
CA ARG A 424 24.87 -40.92 28.68
C ARG A 424 24.80 -41.12 30.20
N ARG A 425 23.82 -40.54 30.88
CA ARG A 425 23.60 -40.80 32.31
C ARG A 425 22.95 -42.15 32.54
N LEU A 426 22.01 -42.56 31.71
CA LEU A 426 21.39 -43.89 31.80
C LEU A 426 22.40 -45.03 31.65
N SER A 427 23.49 -44.83 30.92
CA SER A 427 24.59 -45.80 30.82
C SER A 427 25.48 -45.87 32.06
N GLU A 428 25.45 -44.88 32.97
CA GLU A 428 26.22 -44.92 34.24
C GLU A 428 25.52 -45.77 35.33
N TYR A 429 24.24 -46.11 35.15
CA TYR A 429 23.45 -46.96 36.06
C TYR A 429 23.31 -48.41 35.59
N ARG A 430 24.01 -48.78 34.51
CA ARG A 430 24.20 -50.16 34.05
C ARG A 430 25.57 -50.63 34.49
#